data_AF-A0A9D8VP75-F1
#
_entry.id   AF-A0A9D8VP75-F1
#
_cell.length_a   1.000
_cell.length_b   1.000
_cell.length_c   1.000
_cell.angle_alpha   90.00
_cell.angle_beta   90.00
_cell.angle_gamma   90.00
#
_symmetry.space_group_name_H-M   'P 1'
#
loop_
_entity.id
_entity.type
_entity.pdbx_description
1 polymer ?
#
loop_
_entity_poly.entity_id
_entity_poly.type
_entity_poly.pdbx_seq_one_letter_code
_entity_poly.pdbx_strand_id
1 'polypeptide(L)'
;MKTKFLPILFIAVFSTGLFAQQNVTNEKHERVLAHIEDNIFSVKFYNAEGAVVQEGQYWKEGDLFKPHGKWALYSSIDGDIVTTSTFDKGERISVETVIDGKVVKADKQQLAIKQIEQQIDQLEKRLADLEEN
;
A
#
# COMPACT_ATOMS: atom_id res chain seq x y z
N MET A 1 22.67 35.53 49.10
CA MET A 1 23.29 34.19 49.21
C MET A 1 23.55 33.68 47.81
N LYS A 2 24.74 33.11 47.59
CA LYS A 2 25.35 32.85 46.28
C LYS A 2 24.56 31.82 45.47
N THR A 3 24.15 32.22 44.28
CA THR A 3 23.74 31.39 43.14
C THR A 3 24.79 30.32 42.86
N LYS A 4 24.39 29.05 42.85
CA LYS A 4 25.20 27.98 42.27
C LYS A 4 24.54 27.54 40.97
N PHE A 5 25.24 27.88 39.89
CA PHE A 5 24.94 27.51 38.52
C PHE A 5 24.86 25.99 38.38
N LEU A 6 23.80 25.51 37.73
CA LEU A 6 23.61 24.13 37.33
C LEU A 6 24.12 24.00 35.88
N PRO A 7 25.17 23.21 35.58
CA PRO A 7 25.47 22.85 34.21
C PRO A 7 25.05 21.39 34.00
N ILE A 8 23.79 21.17 33.63
CA ILE A 8 23.42 19.90 33.01
C ILE A 8 23.54 20.10 31.51
N LEU A 9 24.64 19.54 31.02
CA LEU A 9 25.07 19.36 29.65
C LEU A 9 23.88 19.04 28.72
N PHE A 10 23.60 19.96 27.80
CA PHE A 10 22.69 19.72 26.67
C PHE A 10 23.38 18.76 25.71
N ILE A 11 23.23 17.44 25.93
CA ILE A 11 23.56 16.46 24.90
C ILE A 11 22.38 16.49 23.92
N ALA A 12 22.54 17.27 22.85
CA ALA A 12 21.70 17.14 21.67
C ALA A 12 21.99 15.76 21.06
N VAL A 13 21.25 14.75 21.49
CA VAL A 13 21.17 13.49 20.76
C VAL A 13 20.38 13.81 19.50
N PHE A 14 21.10 14.14 18.43
CA PHE A 14 20.59 13.97 17.08
C PHE A 14 20.32 12.48 16.93
N SER A 15 19.10 12.07 17.28
CA SER A 15 18.56 10.80 16.79
C SER A 15 18.39 11.02 15.30
N THR A 16 19.38 10.57 14.54
CA THR A 16 19.22 10.34 13.11
C THR A 16 18.04 9.39 12.98
N GLY A 17 16.90 9.93 12.55
CA GLY A 17 15.74 9.14 12.21
C GLY A 17 16.19 8.10 11.19
N LEU A 18 16.31 6.86 11.64
CA LEU A 18 16.45 5.71 10.77
C LEU A 18 15.14 5.62 10.01
N PHE A 19 15.11 6.16 8.80
CA PHE A 19 14.06 5.85 7.85
C PHE A 19 14.12 4.34 7.62
N ALA A 20 13.27 3.60 8.31
CA ALA A 20 13.02 2.20 8.01
C ALA A 20 12.43 2.15 6.60
N GLN A 21 13.29 1.98 5.60
CA GLN A 21 12.88 1.58 4.27
C GLN A 21 12.23 0.21 4.43
N GLN A 22 10.89 0.19 4.52
CA GLN A 22 10.13 -1.04 4.55
C GLN A 22 10.34 -1.74 3.22
N ASN A 23 11.19 -2.77 3.22
CA ASN A 23 11.24 -3.72 2.12
C ASN A 23 9.89 -4.43 2.10
N VAL A 24 9.03 -4.08 1.15
CA VAL A 24 7.81 -4.85 0.88
C VAL A 24 8.25 -6.13 0.18
N THR A 25 8.56 -7.17 0.95
CA THR A 25 8.79 -8.51 0.42
C THR A 25 7.44 -9.08 -0.03
N ASN A 26 7.33 -9.38 -1.32
CA ASN A 26 6.14 -10.01 -1.89
C ASN A 26 6.19 -11.51 -1.55
N GLU A 27 5.68 -11.88 -0.38
CA GLU A 27 5.59 -13.27 0.05
C GLU A 27 4.60 -14.04 -0.83
N LYS A 28 4.92 -15.31 -1.15
CA LYS A 28 4.04 -16.15 -1.97
C LYS A 28 2.83 -16.56 -1.13
N HIS A 29 1.70 -15.90 -1.34
CA HIS A 29 0.44 -16.27 -0.71
C HIS A 29 -0.25 -17.43 -1.44
N GLU A 30 -0.83 -18.37 -0.70
CA GLU A 30 -1.75 -19.35 -1.27
C GLU A 30 -3.00 -18.62 -1.77
N ARG A 31 -3.46 -18.93 -2.99
CA ARG A 31 -4.57 -18.26 -3.65
C ARG A 31 -5.70 -19.25 -3.91
N VAL A 32 -6.87 -18.98 -3.33
CA VAL A 32 -8.10 -19.74 -3.61
C VAL A 32 -9.02 -18.87 -4.46
N LEU A 33 -9.42 -19.40 -5.62
CA LEU A 33 -10.33 -18.75 -6.57
C LEU A 33 -11.61 -19.60 -6.69
N ALA A 34 -12.78 -18.97 -6.54
CA ALA A 34 -14.07 -19.63 -6.72
C ALA A 34 -14.96 -18.81 -7.65
N HIS A 35 -15.64 -19.49 -8.59
CA HIS A 35 -16.65 -18.86 -9.44
C HIS A 35 -17.90 -18.56 -8.62
N ILE A 36 -18.50 -17.38 -8.84
CA ILE A 36 -19.74 -16.96 -8.16
C ILE A 36 -20.90 -16.99 -9.15
N GLU A 37 -20.90 -16.06 -10.10
CA GLU A 37 -21.94 -15.86 -11.10
C GLU A 37 -21.35 -15.15 -12.31
N ASP A 38 -21.94 -15.33 -13.49
CA ASP A 38 -21.50 -14.71 -14.74
C ASP A 38 -19.97 -14.79 -14.92
N ASN A 39 -19.32 -13.62 -14.98
CA ASN A 39 -17.89 -13.46 -15.10
C ASN A 39 -17.20 -13.13 -13.76
N ILE A 40 -17.90 -13.24 -12.63
CA ILE A 40 -17.39 -12.87 -11.30
C ILE A 40 -16.80 -14.08 -10.58
N PHE A 41 -15.59 -13.91 -10.06
CA PHE A 41 -14.87 -14.90 -9.27
C PHE A 41 -14.41 -14.28 -7.94
N SER A 42 -14.71 -14.89 -6.80
CA SER A 42 -14.11 -14.50 -5.52
C SER A 42 -12.70 -15.02 -5.41
N VAL A 43 -11.82 -14.24 -4.79
CA VAL A 43 -10.46 -14.64 -4.46
C VAL A 43 -10.14 -14.37 -3.00
N LYS A 44 -9.40 -15.28 -2.38
CA LYS A 44 -8.74 -15.11 -1.09
C LYS A 44 -7.27 -15.47 -1.18
N PHE A 45 -6.44 -14.67 -0.53
CA PHE A 45 -5.02 -14.89 -0.36
C PHE A 45 -4.74 -15.18 1.11
N TYR A 46 -3.92 -16.19 1.37
CA TYR A 46 -3.60 -16.65 2.72
C TYR A 46 -2.10 -16.50 3.03
N ASN A 47 -1.77 -16.21 4.29
CA ASN A 47 -0.39 -16.32 4.79
C ASN A 47 -0.01 -17.78 5.07
N ALA A 48 1.23 -18.01 5.51
CA ALA A 48 1.75 -19.34 5.81
C ALA A 48 0.99 -20.04 6.95
N GLU A 49 0.37 -19.27 7.84
CA GLU A 49 -0.45 -19.74 8.97
C GLU A 49 -1.91 -20.04 8.56
N GLY A 50 -2.30 -19.78 7.32
CA GLY A 50 -3.65 -20.02 6.80
C GLY A 50 -4.67 -18.93 7.15
N ALA A 51 -4.25 -17.76 7.61
CA ALA A 51 -5.09 -16.58 7.79
C ALA A 51 -5.25 -15.81 6.47
N VAL A 52 -6.43 -15.25 6.24
CA VAL A 52 -6.71 -14.41 5.06
C VAL A 52 -5.97 -13.08 5.21
N VAL A 53 -5.08 -12.76 4.27
CA VAL A 53 -4.37 -11.48 4.22
C VAL A 53 -4.98 -10.52 3.22
N GLN A 54 -5.68 -11.04 2.21
CA GLN A 54 -6.35 -10.22 1.20
C GLN A 54 -7.52 -10.99 0.60
N GLU A 55 -8.62 -10.28 0.33
CA GLU A 55 -9.75 -10.84 -0.39
C GLU A 55 -10.39 -9.83 -1.34
N GLY A 56 -11.10 -10.34 -2.33
CA GLY A 56 -11.83 -9.52 -3.29
C GLY A 56 -12.46 -10.34 -4.39
N GLN A 57 -12.72 -9.69 -5.52
CA GLN A 57 -13.34 -10.32 -6.68
C GLN A 57 -12.58 -9.97 -7.97
N TYR A 58 -12.67 -10.88 -8.93
CA TYR A 58 -12.23 -10.69 -10.29
C TYR A 58 -13.41 -10.73 -11.25
N TRP A 59 -13.38 -9.88 -12.27
CA TRP A 59 -14.15 -10.03 -13.50
C TRP A 59 -13.31 -10.75 -14.55
N LYS A 60 -13.81 -11.84 -15.10
CA LYS A 60 -13.17 -12.60 -16.17
C LYS A 60 -13.59 -12.07 -17.54
N GLU A 61 -12.62 -11.71 -18.36
CA GLU A 61 -12.83 -11.31 -19.76
C GLU A 61 -11.86 -12.09 -20.64
N GLY A 62 -12.38 -13.09 -21.38
CA GLY A 62 -11.53 -14.08 -22.06
C GLY A 62 -10.67 -14.84 -21.05
N ASP A 63 -9.35 -14.83 -21.25
CA ASP A 63 -8.37 -15.46 -20.36
C ASP A 63 -7.83 -14.53 -19.26
N LEU A 64 -8.32 -13.28 -19.19
CA LEU A 64 -7.85 -12.26 -18.25
C LEU A 64 -8.78 -12.15 -17.05
N PHE A 65 -8.19 -12.18 -15.85
CA PHE A 65 -8.87 -11.84 -14.59
C PHE A 65 -8.54 -10.40 -14.21
N LYS A 66 -9.54 -9.53 -14.20
CA LYS A 66 -9.39 -8.10 -13.87
C LYS A 66 -9.99 -7.82 -12.50
N PRO A 67 -9.28 -7.15 -11.57
CA PRO A 67 -9.85 -6.81 -10.26
C PRO A 67 -11.21 -6.13 -10.38
N HIS A 68 -12.18 -6.56 -9.58
CA HIS A 68 -13.53 -6.03 -9.59
C HIS A 68 -14.11 -5.99 -8.17
N GLY A 69 -15.12 -5.16 -7.97
CA GLY A 69 -15.80 -5.02 -6.69
C GLY A 69 -14.87 -4.45 -5.61
N LYS A 70 -15.19 -4.76 -4.35
CA LYS A 70 -14.40 -4.34 -3.19
C LYS A 70 -13.30 -5.35 -2.93
N TRP A 71 -12.13 -4.83 -2.61
CA TRP A 71 -10.95 -5.55 -2.19
C TRP A 71 -10.54 -5.08 -0.80
N ALA A 72 -10.25 -6.02 0.08
CA ALA A 72 -9.78 -5.76 1.43
C ALA A 72 -8.37 -6.35 1.60
N LEU A 73 -7.50 -5.57 2.21
CA LEU A 73 -6.20 -5.99 2.72
C LEU A 73 -6.26 -5.95 4.24
N TYR A 74 -5.81 -7.02 4.88
CA TYR A 74 -5.83 -7.17 6.32
C TYR A 74 -4.42 -6.96 6.90
N SER A 75 -4.37 -6.35 8.07
CA SER A 75 -3.18 -6.27 8.91
C SER A 75 -2.74 -7.66 9.33
N SER A 76 -1.44 -7.93 9.23
CA SER A 76 -0.85 -9.17 9.74
C SER A 76 -0.75 -9.21 11.27
N ILE A 77 -0.97 -8.09 11.96
CA ILE A 77 -0.77 -7.96 13.41
C ILE A 77 -2.05 -8.30 14.17
N ASP A 78 -3.17 -7.68 13.78
CA ASP A 78 -4.46 -7.73 14.48
C ASP A 78 -5.61 -8.24 13.60
N GLY A 79 -5.38 -8.43 12.29
CA GLY A 79 -6.41 -8.89 11.36
C GLY A 79 -7.41 -7.81 10.94
N ASP A 80 -7.19 -6.54 11.32
CA ASP A 80 -8.06 -5.44 10.93
C ASP A 80 -7.86 -5.07 9.45
N ILE A 81 -8.90 -4.53 8.81
CA ILE A 81 -8.79 -4.04 7.43
C ILE A 81 -7.94 -2.76 7.42
N VAL A 82 -6.77 -2.83 6.79
CA VAL A 82 -5.85 -1.69 6.66
C VAL A 82 -6.07 -0.92 5.37
N THR A 83 -6.52 -1.61 4.32
CA THR A 83 -6.80 -0.99 3.03
C THR A 83 -8.05 -1.59 2.42
N THR A 84 -8.96 -0.73 1.97
CA THR A 84 -10.07 -1.09 1.08
C THR A 84 -9.86 -0.43 -0.26
N SER A 85 -10.01 -1.17 -1.35
CA SER A 85 -10.01 -0.64 -2.71
C SER A 85 -11.26 -1.06 -3.44
N THR A 86 -11.79 -0.19 -4.30
CA THR A 86 -12.91 -0.55 -5.19
C THR A 86 -12.44 -0.53 -6.63
N PHE A 87 -12.81 -1.56 -7.40
CA PHE A 87 -12.44 -1.68 -8.80
C PHE A 87 -13.66 -1.92 -9.70
N ASP A 88 -13.61 -1.36 -10.90
CA ASP A 88 -14.50 -1.68 -12.01
C ASP A 88 -13.70 -2.30 -13.15
N LYS A 89 -13.85 -3.63 -13.35
CA LYS A 89 -13.21 -4.40 -14.44
C LYS A 89 -11.74 -4.05 -14.70
N GLY A 90 -10.96 -3.94 -13.62
CA GLY A 90 -9.52 -3.67 -13.61
C GLY A 90 -9.15 -2.22 -13.34
N GLU A 91 -10.09 -1.28 -13.48
CA GLU A 91 -9.86 0.12 -13.14
C GLU A 91 -10.09 0.36 -11.65
N ARG A 92 -9.11 0.93 -10.94
CA ARG A 92 -9.27 1.30 -9.53
C ARG A 92 -10.08 2.59 -9.43
N ILE A 93 -11.23 2.51 -8.78
CA ILE A 93 -12.17 3.62 -8.59
C ILE A 93 -11.88 4.37 -7.29
N SER A 94 -11.48 3.65 -6.25
CA SER A 94 -11.14 4.26 -4.97
C SER A 94 -10.17 3.40 -4.17
N VAL A 95 -9.48 4.04 -3.26
CA VAL A 95 -8.72 3.41 -2.18
C VAL A 95 -8.93 4.18 -0.89
N GLU A 96 -9.06 3.46 0.20
CA GLU A 96 -9.05 3.95 1.56
C GLU A 96 -8.03 3.13 2.33
N THR A 97 -7.08 3.78 3.00
CA THR A 97 -6.02 3.10 3.74
C THR A 97 -5.71 3.82 5.04
N VAL A 98 -5.26 3.07 6.05
CA VAL A 98 -4.74 3.65 7.29
C VAL A 98 -3.23 3.78 7.17
N ILE A 99 -2.71 5.00 7.29
CA ILE A 99 -1.27 5.31 7.33
C ILE A 99 -1.02 6.10 8.61
N ASP A 100 -0.14 5.59 9.47
CA ASP A 100 0.21 6.20 10.77
C ASP A 100 -1.03 6.55 11.62
N GLY A 101 -2.02 5.65 11.65
CA GLY A 101 -3.28 5.83 12.37
C GLY A 101 -4.26 6.82 11.75
N LYS A 102 -3.95 7.39 10.58
CA LYS A 102 -4.84 8.30 9.85
C LYS A 102 -5.46 7.61 8.64
N VAL A 103 -6.75 7.81 8.45
CA VAL A 103 -7.47 7.36 7.26
C VAL A 103 -7.14 8.29 6.10
N VAL A 104 -6.53 7.75 5.06
CA VAL A 104 -6.23 8.42 3.79
C VAL A 104 -7.13 7.83 2.72
N LYS A 105 -7.80 8.69 1.95
CA LYS A 105 -8.68 8.28 0.85
C LYS A 105 -8.21 8.90 -0.44
N ALA A 106 -8.28 8.12 -1.52
CA ALA A 106 -8.09 8.64 -2.87
C ALA A 106 -9.20 8.10 -3.79
N ASP A 107 -9.83 9.00 -4.52
CA ASP A 107 -10.76 8.67 -5.60
C ASP A 107 -10.04 8.49 -6.94
N LYS A 108 -10.80 8.15 -7.98
CA LYS A 108 -10.30 7.93 -9.34
C LYS A 108 -9.48 9.11 -9.88
N GLN A 109 -9.91 10.35 -9.65
CA GLN A 109 -9.21 11.52 -10.17
C GLN A 109 -7.89 11.73 -9.43
N GLN A 110 -7.91 11.62 -8.11
CA GLN A 110 -6.71 11.71 -7.27
C GLN A 110 -5.71 10.60 -7.58
N LEU A 111 -6.20 9.38 -7.85
CA LEU A 111 -5.37 8.25 -8.28
C LEU A 111 -4.72 8.50 -9.64
N ALA A 112 -5.46 9.05 -10.60
CA ALA A 112 -4.93 9.37 -11.92
C ALA A 112 -3.84 10.45 -11.85
N ILE A 113 -4.08 11.51 -11.07
CA ILE A 113 -3.07 12.56 -10.82
C ILE A 113 -1.82 11.93 -10.21
N LYS A 114 -1.98 11.07 -9.19
CA LYS A 114 -0.84 10.46 -8.52
C LYS A 114 -0.02 9.56 -9.45
N GLN A 115 -0.69 8.84 -10.34
CA GLN A 115 -0.03 8.01 -11.34
C GLN A 115 0.79 8.85 -12.33
N ILE A 116 0.27 10.01 -12.75
CA ILE A 116 0.99 10.96 -13.61
C ILE A 116 2.20 11.54 -12.89
N GLU A 117 2.04 11.98 -11.63
CA GLU A 117 3.17 12.46 -10.81
C GLU A 117 4.29 11.40 -10.74
N GLN A 118 3.94 10.15 -10.47
CA GLN A 118 4.93 9.06 -10.42
C GLN A 118 5.64 8.82 -11.75
N GLN A 119 4.92 8.96 -12.88
CA GLN A 119 5.52 8.84 -14.20
C GLN A 119 6.50 9.99 -14.48
N ILE A 120 6.15 11.22 -14.09
CA ILE A 120 7.03 12.39 -14.20
C ILE A 120 8.30 12.15 -13.37
N ASP A 121 8.17 11.77 -12.09
CA ASP A 121 9.31 11.50 -11.21
C ASP A 121 10.25 10.42 -11.78
N GLN A 122 9.69 9.38 -12.39
CA GLN A 122 10.49 8.31 -13.02
C GLN A 122 11.22 8.80 -14.28
N LEU A 123 10.58 9.66 -15.08
CA LEU A 123 11.19 10.23 -16.28
C LEU A 123 12.31 11.21 -15.92
N GLU A 124 12.12 12.05 -14.90
CA GLU A 124 13.13 12.98 -14.41
C GLU A 124 14.38 12.24 -13.91
N LYS A 125 14.19 11.15 -13.15
CA LYS A 125 15.31 10.29 -12.72
C LYS A 125 16.08 9.71 -13.91
N ARG A 126 15.36 9.17 -14.90
CA ARG A 126 16.00 8.61 -16.10
C ARG A 126 16.75 9.67 -16.91
N LEU A 127 16.28 10.92 -16.91
CA LEU A 127 16.98 12.01 -17.59
C LEU A 127 18.28 12.36 -16.86
N ALA A 128 18.24 12.48 -15.53
CA ALA A 128 19.43 12.73 -14.73
C ALA A 128 20.48 11.61 -14.91
N ASP A 129 20.06 10.34 -14.88
CA ASP A 129 20.94 9.19 -15.12
C ASP A 129 21.59 9.22 -16.52
N LEU A 130 20.91 9.81 -17.53
CA LEU A 130 21.44 9.95 -18.89
C LEU A 130 22.38 11.14 -19.05
N GLU A 131 22.21 12.20 -18.25
CA GLU A 131 23.09 13.38 -18.26
C GLU A 131 24.40 13.13 -17.50
N GLU A 132 24.43 12.16 -16.58
CA GLU A 132 25.63 11.75 -15.84
C GLU A 132 26.52 10.73 -16.61
N ASN A 133 26.07 10.20 -17.74
CA ASN A 133 26.79 9.23 -18.60
C ASN A 133 27.28 9.85 -19.92
#